data_AF-A0A1E3JBG2-F1
#
_entry.id   AF-A0A1E3JBG2-F1
#
_cell.length_a   1.000
_cell.length_b   1.000
_cell.length_c   1.000
_cell.angle_alpha   90.00
_cell.angle_beta   90.00
_cell.angle_gamma   90.00
#
_symmetry.space_group_name_H-M   'P 1'
#
loop_
_entity.id
_entity.type
_entity.pdbx_description
1 polymer ?
#
loop_
_entity_poly.entity_id
_entity_poly.type
_entity_poly.pdbx_seq_one_letter_code
_entity_poly.pdbx_strand_id
1 'polypeptide(L)'
;MAEDSSRFPPNSRLGNTDNGSYVGHMCYCPNHLDLSRPRESVADWVGSGKSLLPGHPVSLVTFEDGTSTIMCEGCGANAVLAAAGDREREKEEQIAGTVTREDMETAGIYDDYIATFREAASITTGYVDPNGELYPRTIDNPVLKVDKDSLTDEASVVSAWEEYKRRHPKDPSREATALGMTVQYGLMTSRHSG
;
A
#
# COMPACT_ATOMS: atom_id res chain seq x y z
N MET A 1 -22.07 1.13 7.36
CA MET A 1 -21.14 1.51 8.43
C MET A 1 -20.58 2.85 8.02
N ALA A 2 -20.56 3.85 8.90
CA ALA A 2 -19.94 5.14 8.56
C ALA A 2 -18.45 4.88 8.28
N GLU A 3 -18.01 5.21 7.09
CA GLU A 3 -16.64 4.97 6.64
C GLU A 3 -15.74 5.96 7.42
N ASP A 4 -14.83 5.41 8.22
CA ASP A 4 -13.90 6.22 8.99
C ASP A 4 -12.84 6.82 8.04
N SER A 5 -13.12 8.02 7.56
CA SER A 5 -12.21 8.82 6.72
C SER A 5 -11.26 9.68 7.56
N SER A 6 -11.18 9.48 8.89
CA SER A 6 -10.31 10.27 9.76
C SER A 6 -8.82 9.96 9.54
N ARG A 7 -8.50 8.76 9.02
CA ARG A 7 -7.13 8.30 8.77
C ARG A 7 -6.77 8.39 7.29
N PHE A 8 -5.54 8.80 6.99
CA PHE A 8 -4.99 8.79 5.63
C PHE A 8 -3.67 8.01 5.55
N PRO A 9 -3.51 7.06 4.60
CA PRO A 9 -4.48 6.69 3.59
C PRO A 9 -5.72 6.02 4.18
N PRO A 10 -6.87 6.14 3.51
CA PRO A 10 -8.07 5.41 3.91
C PRO A 10 -7.83 3.89 3.86
N ASN A 11 -8.77 3.13 4.44
CA ASN A 11 -8.76 1.68 4.24
C ASN A 11 -8.80 1.38 2.74
N SER A 12 -7.85 0.57 2.26
CA SER A 12 -7.76 0.19 0.85
C SER A 12 -9.03 -0.41 0.24
N ARG A 13 -10.02 -0.87 1.01
CA ARG A 13 -11.32 -1.34 0.48
C ARG A 13 -12.27 -0.21 0.09
N LEU A 14 -11.96 1.03 0.45
CA LEU A 14 -12.66 2.21 -0.07
C LEU A 14 -12.21 2.39 -1.53
N GLY A 15 -13.13 2.63 -2.47
CA GLY A 15 -12.78 2.75 -3.89
C GLY A 15 -13.88 2.43 -4.90
N ASN A 16 -13.83 3.08 -6.07
CA ASN A 16 -14.52 2.61 -7.27
C ASN A 16 -13.66 1.56 -7.95
N THR A 17 -14.03 0.31 -7.77
CA THR A 17 -13.40 -0.83 -8.43
C THR A 17 -13.93 -0.93 -9.86
N ASP A 18 -13.01 -1.01 -10.83
CA ASP A 18 -13.35 -1.11 -12.25
C ASP A 18 -14.26 -2.33 -12.50
N ASN A 19 -15.52 -2.05 -12.81
CA ASN A 19 -16.66 -2.96 -12.95
C ASN A 19 -17.29 -3.37 -11.62
N GLY A 20 -18.57 -3.01 -11.42
CA GLY A 20 -19.37 -3.17 -10.20
C GLY A 20 -19.60 -4.59 -9.68
N SER A 21 -18.70 -5.54 -9.95
CA SER A 21 -18.65 -6.90 -9.40
C SER A 21 -17.41 -7.20 -8.56
N TYR A 22 -16.33 -6.41 -8.63
CA TYR A 22 -15.10 -6.68 -7.87
C TYR A 22 -15.02 -5.79 -6.63
N VAL A 23 -15.26 -6.30 -5.42
CA VAL A 23 -14.98 -5.55 -4.18
C VAL A 23 -13.48 -5.66 -3.87
N GLY A 24 -12.69 -4.88 -4.62
CA GLY A 24 -11.22 -4.89 -4.58
C GLY A 24 -10.57 -3.91 -3.62
N HIS A 25 -9.25 -3.93 -3.60
CA HIS A 25 -8.43 -2.96 -2.90
C HIS A 25 -7.92 -1.85 -3.84
N MET A 26 -7.75 -0.65 -3.31
CA MET A 26 -7.13 0.51 -3.95
C MET A 26 -5.86 0.89 -3.18
N CYS A 27 -4.78 1.13 -3.92
CA CYS A 27 -3.55 1.66 -3.35
C CYS A 27 -3.60 3.19 -3.34
N TYR A 28 -3.74 3.76 -2.14
CA TYR A 28 -3.72 5.20 -1.85
C TYR A 28 -2.32 5.73 -1.53
N CYS A 29 -1.30 5.22 -2.23
CA CYS A 29 0.03 5.81 -2.19
C CYS A 29 0.01 7.17 -2.92
N PRO A 30 0.65 8.24 -2.41
CA PRO A 30 0.68 9.55 -3.07
C PRO A 30 1.08 9.49 -4.55
N ASN A 31 1.98 8.56 -4.92
CA ASN A 31 2.40 8.32 -6.31
C ASN A 31 1.29 7.80 -7.24
N HIS A 32 0.12 7.44 -6.73
CA HIS A 32 -1.03 7.01 -7.51
C HIS A 32 -2.14 8.04 -7.54
N LEU A 33 -2.06 9.11 -6.74
CA LEU A 33 -3.17 10.01 -6.51
C LEU A 33 -3.05 11.27 -7.36
N ASP A 34 -4.20 11.86 -7.67
CA ASP A 34 -4.25 13.20 -8.26
C ASP A 34 -4.09 14.24 -7.15
N LEU A 35 -2.84 14.62 -6.87
CA LEU A 35 -2.49 15.59 -5.82
C LEU A 35 -2.90 17.03 -6.16
N SER A 36 -3.45 17.29 -7.35
CA SER A 36 -4.01 18.61 -7.69
C SER A 36 -5.34 18.91 -6.98
N ARG A 37 -5.97 17.89 -6.38
CA ARG A 37 -7.21 17.99 -5.63
C ARG A 37 -6.92 18.09 -4.14
N PRO A 38 -7.63 18.92 -3.37
CA PRO A 38 -7.46 18.96 -1.92
C PRO A 38 -8.04 17.68 -1.28
N ARG A 39 -7.44 17.23 -0.17
CA ARG A 39 -7.89 16.07 0.61
C ARG A 39 -9.37 16.11 1.00
N GLU A 40 -9.90 17.30 1.26
CA GLU A 40 -11.29 17.54 1.65
C GLU A 40 -12.28 16.98 0.61
N SER A 41 -11.85 16.81 -0.64
CA SER A 41 -12.63 16.18 -1.70
C SER A 41 -12.44 14.66 -1.70
N VAL A 42 -12.77 13.99 -0.59
CA VAL A 42 -12.55 12.54 -0.40
C VAL A 42 -13.03 11.70 -1.60
N ALA A 43 -14.15 12.07 -2.24
CA ALA A 43 -14.67 11.40 -3.43
C ALA A 43 -13.68 11.41 -4.63
N ASP A 44 -12.97 12.53 -4.84
CA ASP A 44 -11.98 12.67 -5.92
C ASP A 44 -10.73 11.81 -5.66
N TRP A 45 -10.42 11.55 -4.40
CA TRP A 45 -9.27 10.75 -3.99
C TRP A 45 -9.59 9.26 -3.99
N VAL A 46 -10.75 8.89 -3.46
CA VAL A 46 -11.22 7.50 -3.42
C VAL A 46 -11.27 6.88 -4.82
N GLY A 47 -11.57 7.69 -5.85
CA GLY A 47 -11.55 7.28 -7.25
C GLY A 47 -10.22 7.39 -8.00
N SER A 48 -9.20 8.07 -7.45
CA SER A 48 -7.90 8.25 -8.12
C SER A 48 -6.83 7.25 -7.69
N GLY A 49 -7.07 6.47 -6.63
CA GLY A 49 -6.16 5.40 -6.23
C GLY A 49 -5.92 4.36 -7.34
N LYS A 50 -4.85 3.56 -7.20
CA LYS A 50 -4.57 2.48 -8.15
C LYS A 50 -5.29 1.19 -7.75
N SER A 51 -6.12 0.65 -8.64
CA SER A 51 -6.75 -0.68 -8.48
C SER A 51 -5.72 -1.79 -8.25
N LEU A 52 -5.91 -2.55 -7.18
CA LEU A 52 -5.14 -3.75 -6.84
C LEU A 52 -5.94 -4.99 -7.26
N LEU A 53 -5.61 -5.50 -8.44
CA LEU A 53 -6.31 -6.61 -9.08
C LEU A 53 -5.73 -7.96 -8.64
N PRO A 54 -6.47 -9.06 -8.79
CA PRO A 54 -5.96 -10.40 -8.49
C PRO A 54 -4.62 -10.68 -9.17
N GLY A 55 -3.68 -11.24 -8.41
CA GLY A 55 -2.31 -11.50 -8.81
C GLY A 55 -1.35 -10.30 -8.71
N HIS A 56 -1.82 -9.09 -8.42
CA HIS A 56 -0.93 -7.94 -8.19
C HIS A 56 -0.08 -8.13 -6.94
N PRO A 57 1.24 -7.83 -6.99
CA PRO A 57 2.10 -7.87 -5.81
C PRO A 57 1.77 -6.70 -4.88
N VAL A 58 1.59 -7.00 -3.60
CA VAL A 58 1.11 -6.07 -2.59
C VAL A 58 1.86 -6.21 -1.26
N SER A 59 1.74 -5.18 -0.44
CA SER A 59 2.17 -5.13 0.95
C SER A 59 0.95 -4.82 1.81
N LEU A 60 0.64 -5.71 2.76
CA LEU A 60 -0.29 -5.46 3.84
C LEU A 60 0.47 -4.77 4.97
N VAL A 61 0.09 -3.53 5.26
CA VAL A 61 0.61 -2.78 6.41
C VAL A 61 -0.42 -2.85 7.53
N THR A 62 0.00 -3.38 8.67
CA THR A 62 -0.83 -3.46 9.88
C THR A 62 -0.35 -2.42 10.88
N PHE A 63 -1.29 -1.66 11.45
CA PHE A 63 -1.02 -0.59 12.41
C PHE A 63 -1.15 -1.08 13.86
N GLU A 64 -0.68 -0.28 14.82
CA GLU A 64 -0.70 -0.62 16.26
C GLU A 64 -2.10 -0.85 16.83
N ASP A 65 -3.12 -0.19 16.28
CA ASP A 65 -4.52 -0.38 16.66
C ASP A 65 -5.16 -1.67 16.08
N GLY A 66 -4.39 -2.45 15.31
CA GLY A 66 -4.82 -3.69 14.66
C GLY A 66 -5.55 -3.49 13.33
N THR A 67 -5.77 -2.25 12.91
CA THR A 67 -6.28 -1.96 11.56
C THR A 67 -5.18 -2.19 10.52
N SER A 68 -5.57 -2.31 9.25
CA SER A 68 -4.61 -2.58 8.17
C SER A 68 -5.05 -2.00 6.84
N THR A 69 -4.08 -1.73 5.98
CA THR A 69 -4.32 -1.31 4.60
C THR A 69 -3.43 -2.10 3.63
N ILE A 70 -3.97 -2.44 2.46
CA ILE A 70 -3.21 -3.09 1.39
C ILE A 70 -2.72 -2.02 0.43
N MET A 71 -1.42 -2.03 0.15
CA MET A 71 -0.79 -1.15 -0.81
C MET A 71 -0.08 -1.96 -1.88
N CYS A 72 0.29 -1.32 -2.99
CA CYS A 72 1.22 -1.91 -3.94
C CYS A 72 2.53 -2.33 -3.21
N GLU A 73 3.20 -3.40 -3.66
CA GLU A 73 4.36 -3.97 -2.93
C GLU A 73 5.38 -2.90 -2.50
N GLY A 74 5.81 -2.04 -3.44
CA GLY A 74 6.76 -0.96 -3.16
C GLY A 74 6.18 0.19 -2.32
N CYS A 75 4.87 0.43 -2.40
CA CYS A 75 4.21 1.53 -1.72
C CYS A 75 4.23 1.34 -0.19
N GLY A 76 3.93 0.13 0.30
CA GLY A 76 3.85 -0.13 1.74
C GLY A 76 5.19 0.07 2.46
N ALA A 77 6.28 -0.48 1.90
CA ALA A 77 7.62 -0.30 2.46
C ALA A 77 8.10 1.15 2.37
N ASN A 78 7.87 1.83 1.23
CA ASN A 78 8.22 3.24 1.08
C ASN A 78 7.43 4.14 2.02
N ALA A 79 6.19 3.80 2.34
CA ALA A 79 5.37 4.57 3.28
C ALA A 79 5.92 4.49 4.71
N VAL A 80 6.29 3.29 5.17
CA VAL A 80 6.95 3.10 6.48
C VAL A 80 8.32 3.77 6.50
N LEU A 81 9.08 3.67 5.41
CA LEU A 81 10.35 4.37 5.25
C LEU A 81 10.19 5.89 5.34
N ALA A 82 9.18 6.45 4.67
CA ALA A 82 8.88 7.88 4.66
C ALA A 82 8.63 8.41 6.08
N ALA A 83 7.93 7.62 6.91
CA ALA A 83 7.55 7.97 8.27
C ALA A 83 8.60 7.60 9.35
N ALA A 84 9.72 7.01 8.96
CA ALA A 84 10.76 6.56 9.88
C ALA A 84 11.53 7.75 10.47
N GLY A 85 11.63 7.76 11.81
CA GLY A 85 12.33 8.78 12.58
C GLY A 85 11.56 10.10 12.76
N ASP A 86 12.24 11.04 13.41
CA ASP A 86 11.69 12.34 13.80
C ASP A 86 12.16 13.50 12.91
N ARG A 87 12.93 13.20 11.86
CA ARG A 87 13.44 14.22 10.95
C ARG A 87 12.30 14.75 10.08
N GLU A 88 12.11 16.05 10.13
CA GLU A 88 11.25 16.76 9.20
C GLU A 88 11.87 16.76 7.79
N ARG A 89 11.09 16.38 6.77
CA ARG A 89 11.55 16.28 5.38
C ARG A 89 11.66 17.66 4.74
N GLU A 90 12.60 17.90 3.84
CA GLU A 90 12.59 19.18 3.09
C GLU A 90 11.45 19.19 2.06
N LYS A 91 10.99 20.38 1.67
CA LYS A 91 9.83 20.54 0.77
C LYS A 91 10.01 19.81 -0.57
N GLU A 92 11.19 19.91 -1.15
CA GLU A 92 11.54 19.31 -2.44
C GLU A 92 11.94 17.83 -2.32
N GLU A 93 11.97 17.29 -1.10
CA GLU A 93 12.38 15.92 -0.85
C GLU A 93 11.31 14.93 -1.33
N GLN A 94 11.74 13.89 -2.05
CA GLN A 94 10.84 12.85 -2.55
C GLN A 94 10.39 11.91 -1.44
N ILE A 95 9.07 11.77 -1.28
CA ILE A 95 8.44 10.93 -0.26
C ILE A 95 7.98 9.60 -0.85
N ALA A 96 7.37 9.62 -2.04
CA ALA A 96 6.84 8.43 -2.69
C ALA A 96 7.05 8.51 -4.20
N GLY A 97 8.03 7.77 -4.72
CA GLY A 97 8.39 7.84 -6.14
C GLY A 97 8.90 9.23 -6.49
N THR A 98 8.22 9.94 -7.39
CA THR A 98 8.58 11.32 -7.77
C THR A 98 7.83 12.38 -6.98
N VAL A 99 6.88 11.99 -6.11
CA VAL A 99 6.08 12.91 -5.30
C VAL A 99 6.93 13.50 -4.19
N THR A 100 6.94 14.82 -4.09
CA THR A 100 7.65 15.57 -3.05
C THR A 100 6.81 15.81 -1.81
N ARG A 101 7.43 16.25 -0.70
CA ARG A 101 6.70 16.75 0.47
C ARG A 101 5.75 17.89 0.08
N GLU A 102 6.23 18.87 -0.69
CA GLU A 102 5.44 20.04 -1.09
C GLU A 102 4.17 19.66 -1.88
N ASP A 103 4.25 18.66 -2.75
CA ASP A 103 3.08 18.14 -3.46
C ASP A 103 2.03 17.60 -2.48
N MET A 104 2.47 16.87 -1.46
CA MET A 104 1.60 16.29 -0.43
C MET A 104 1.03 17.34 0.53
N GLU A 105 1.78 18.38 0.86
CA GLU A 105 1.32 19.53 1.66
C GLU A 105 0.26 20.34 0.91
N THR A 106 0.51 20.62 -0.38
CA THR A 106 -0.44 21.32 -1.25
C THR A 106 -1.77 20.57 -1.32
N ALA A 107 -1.70 19.24 -1.35
CA ALA A 107 -2.86 18.36 -1.35
C ALA A 107 -3.49 18.16 0.04
N GLY A 108 -2.82 18.61 1.12
CA GLY A 108 -3.30 18.52 2.51
C GLY A 108 -3.23 17.12 3.12
N ILE A 109 -2.32 16.25 2.64
CA ILE A 109 -2.20 14.85 3.09
C ILE A 109 -0.90 14.53 3.84
N TYR A 110 0.10 15.42 3.80
CA TYR A 110 1.46 15.11 4.29
C TYR A 110 1.48 14.66 5.75
N ASP A 111 0.99 15.50 6.67
CA ASP A 111 1.04 15.23 8.10
C ASP A 111 0.31 13.94 8.48
N ASP A 112 -0.90 13.73 7.98
CA ASP A 112 -1.70 12.55 8.27
C ASP A 112 -1.13 11.27 7.67
N TYR A 113 -0.52 11.36 6.48
CA TYR A 113 0.18 10.23 5.87
C TYR A 113 1.36 9.79 6.73
N ILE A 114 2.21 10.74 7.15
CA ILE A 114 3.36 10.46 7.99
C ILE A 114 2.92 9.93 9.36
N ALA A 115 1.94 10.58 10.00
CA ALA A 115 1.40 10.16 11.29
C ALA A 115 0.84 8.73 11.23
N THR A 116 0.09 8.41 10.18
CA THR A 116 -0.49 7.07 9.99
C THR A 116 0.57 5.99 9.87
N PHE A 117 1.59 6.19 9.03
CA PHE A 117 2.63 5.18 8.82
C PHE A 117 3.66 5.12 9.94
N ARG A 118 3.75 6.14 10.78
CA ARG A 118 4.49 6.09 12.04
C ARG A 118 3.89 5.09 13.02
N GLU A 119 2.61 4.75 12.89
CA GLU A 119 1.94 3.70 13.67
C GLU A 119 2.01 2.31 13.01
N ALA A 120 2.79 2.13 11.93
CA ALA A 120 2.97 0.82 11.33
C ALA A 120 3.65 -0.13 12.32
N ALA A 121 3.01 -1.26 12.58
CA ALA A 121 3.51 -2.32 13.47
C ALA A 121 4.13 -3.47 12.68
N SER A 122 3.65 -3.73 11.46
CA SER A 122 4.21 -4.78 10.61
C SER A 122 3.89 -4.62 9.13
N ILE A 123 4.71 -5.27 8.29
CA ILE A 123 4.51 -5.39 6.86
C ILE A 123 4.51 -6.89 6.49
N THR A 124 3.50 -7.32 5.75
CA THR A 124 3.44 -8.66 5.14
C THR A 124 3.35 -8.52 3.63
N THR A 125 4.19 -9.25 2.88
CA THR A 125 4.20 -9.18 1.41
C THR A 125 3.44 -10.35 0.80
N GLY A 126 2.68 -10.08 -0.26
CA GLY A 126 1.89 -11.09 -0.93
C GLY A 126 1.42 -10.65 -2.29
N TYR A 127 0.38 -11.33 -2.74
CA TYR A 127 -0.39 -11.00 -3.93
C TYR A 127 -1.85 -10.81 -3.52
N VAL A 128 -2.65 -10.14 -4.33
CA VAL A 128 -4.10 -10.10 -4.12
C VAL A 128 -4.71 -11.39 -4.67
N ASP A 129 -5.50 -12.10 -3.87
CA ASP A 129 -6.26 -13.26 -4.33
C ASP A 129 -7.57 -12.82 -5.05
N PRO A 130 -8.31 -13.74 -5.70
CA PRO A 130 -9.57 -13.40 -6.35
C PRO A 130 -10.67 -12.85 -5.44
N ASN A 131 -10.56 -13.03 -4.12
CA ASN A 131 -11.49 -12.49 -3.12
C ASN A 131 -11.04 -11.12 -2.56
N GLY A 132 -9.90 -10.60 -3.03
CA GLY A 132 -9.29 -9.37 -2.53
C GLY A 132 -8.34 -9.58 -1.34
N GLU A 133 -8.19 -10.80 -0.83
CA GLU A 133 -7.39 -11.07 0.36
C GLU A 133 -5.90 -11.25 0.03
N LEU A 134 -5.05 -11.16 1.06
CA LEU A 134 -3.62 -11.36 0.90
C LEU A 134 -3.31 -12.86 0.66
N TYR A 135 -2.82 -13.18 -0.53
CA TYR A 135 -2.20 -14.45 -0.87
C TYR A 135 -0.70 -14.40 -0.54
N PRO A 136 -0.17 -15.25 0.38
CA PRO A 136 1.22 -15.18 0.79
C PRO A 136 2.23 -15.33 -0.35
N ARG A 137 3.28 -14.51 -0.32
CA ARG A 137 4.39 -14.56 -1.29
C ARG A 137 5.30 -15.77 -1.09
N THR A 138 5.37 -16.28 0.13
CA THR A 138 6.19 -17.43 0.52
C THR A 138 5.33 -18.44 1.29
N ILE A 139 5.81 -19.67 1.46
CA ILE A 139 5.08 -20.73 2.17
C ILE A 139 4.96 -20.43 3.67
N ASP A 140 6.01 -19.89 4.26
CA ASP A 140 6.12 -19.57 5.68
C ASP A 140 5.42 -18.26 6.07
N ASN A 141 5.01 -17.46 5.09
CA ASN A 141 4.32 -16.16 5.26
C ASN A 141 4.93 -15.29 6.37
N PRO A 142 6.21 -14.92 6.24
CA PRO A 142 6.94 -14.17 7.24
C PRO A 142 6.39 -12.75 7.31
N VAL A 143 6.50 -12.18 8.51
CA VAL A 143 6.04 -10.82 8.81
C VAL A 143 7.26 -9.99 9.18
N LEU A 144 7.48 -8.88 8.49
CA LEU A 144 8.45 -7.88 8.94
C LEU A 144 7.81 -7.07 10.07
N LYS A 145 8.30 -7.23 11.29
CA LYS A 145 7.91 -6.37 12.40
C LYS A 145 8.61 -5.03 12.27
N VAL A 146 7.84 -3.95 12.45
CA VAL A 146 8.37 -2.60 12.51
C VAL A 146 8.61 -2.28 13.99
N ASP A 147 9.82 -2.55 14.45
CA ASP A 147 10.22 -2.24 15.83
C ASP A 147 10.76 -0.81 15.90
N LYS A 148 10.03 0.08 16.58
CA LYS A 148 10.38 1.50 16.68
C LYS A 148 11.66 1.76 17.46
N ASP A 149 12.07 0.84 18.34
CA ASP A 149 13.31 0.96 19.09
C ASP A 149 14.54 0.62 18.23
N SER A 150 14.35 -0.22 17.21
CA SER A 150 15.42 -0.67 16.30
C SER A 150 15.40 0.02 14.93
N LEU A 151 14.23 0.51 14.50
CA LEU A 151 14.00 1.10 13.19
C LEU A 151 13.76 2.61 13.31
N THR A 152 14.74 3.31 13.86
CA THR A 152 14.65 4.73 14.24
C THR A 152 14.87 5.71 13.10
N ASP A 153 15.38 5.24 11.96
CA ASP A 153 15.71 6.07 10.80
C ASP A 153 15.53 5.32 9.48
N GLU A 154 15.60 6.06 8.37
CA GLU A 154 15.39 5.51 7.04
C GLU A 154 16.38 4.39 6.68
N ALA A 155 17.66 4.52 7.06
CA ALA A 155 18.68 3.54 6.72
C ALA A 155 18.47 2.22 7.46
N SER A 156 17.99 2.27 8.71
CA SER A 156 17.62 1.09 9.49
C SER A 156 16.42 0.35 8.87
N VAL A 157 15.39 1.06 8.41
CA VAL A 157 14.23 0.48 7.72
C VAL A 157 14.63 -0.16 6.39
N VAL A 158 15.44 0.53 5.57
CA VAL A 158 15.96 -0.03 4.31
C VAL A 158 16.75 -1.31 4.58
N SER A 159 17.64 -1.28 5.57
CA SER A 159 18.47 -2.44 5.92
C SER A 159 17.62 -3.63 6.36
N ALA A 160 16.61 -3.40 7.20
CA ALA A 160 15.68 -4.43 7.64
C ALA A 160 14.83 -4.99 6.48
N TRP A 161 14.37 -4.13 5.57
CA TRP A 161 13.62 -4.55 4.38
C TRP A 161 14.46 -5.41 3.43
N GLU A 162 15.70 -5.03 3.16
CA GLU A 162 16.61 -5.81 2.32
C GLU A 162 16.97 -7.14 2.97
N GLU A 163 17.20 -7.17 4.28
CA GLU A 163 17.41 -8.42 5.02
C GLU A 163 16.18 -9.34 4.97
N TYR A 164 14.99 -8.78 5.19
CA TYR A 164 13.73 -9.52 5.08
C TYR A 164 13.60 -10.18 3.70
N LYS A 165 13.78 -9.43 2.60
CA LYS A 165 13.73 -9.97 1.23
C LYS A 165 14.78 -11.05 0.98
N ARG A 166 15.98 -10.91 1.56
CA ARG A 166 17.07 -11.87 1.41
C ARG A 166 16.78 -13.19 2.13
N ARG A 167 16.21 -13.13 3.33
CA ARG A 167 15.88 -14.31 4.14
C ARG A 167 14.62 -15.03 3.63
N HIS A 168 13.73 -14.29 2.99
CA HIS A 168 12.44 -14.79 2.53
C HIS A 168 12.26 -14.54 1.01
N PRO A 169 13.05 -15.24 0.17
CA PRO A 169 12.94 -15.11 -1.28
C PRO A 169 11.54 -15.54 -1.75
N LYS A 170 11.08 -14.99 -2.89
CA LYS A 170 9.77 -15.34 -3.45
C LYS A 170 9.70 -16.85 -3.70
N ASP A 171 8.57 -17.47 -3.37
CA ASP A 171 8.34 -18.86 -3.74
C ASP A 171 7.87 -18.94 -5.21
N PRO A 172 8.58 -19.65 -6.11
CA PRO A 172 8.23 -19.71 -7.52
C PRO A 172 6.83 -20.29 -7.79
N SER A 173 6.34 -21.20 -6.95
CA SER A 173 5.00 -21.79 -7.10
C SER A 173 3.90 -20.80 -6.73
N ARG A 174 4.14 -19.96 -5.71
CA ARG A 174 3.25 -18.86 -5.32
C ARG A 174 3.20 -17.81 -6.42
N GLU A 175 4.34 -17.45 -6.99
CA GLU A 175 4.41 -16.50 -8.11
C GLU A 175 3.69 -17.01 -9.36
N ALA A 176 3.88 -18.28 -9.72
CA ALA A 176 3.14 -18.89 -10.82
C ALA A 176 1.63 -18.90 -10.59
N THR A 177 1.20 -19.16 -9.35
CA THR A 177 -0.22 -19.10 -8.97
C THR A 177 -0.78 -17.68 -9.09
N ALA A 178 -0.06 -16.68 -8.61
CA ALA A 178 -0.43 -15.28 -8.73
C ALA A 178 -0.55 -14.83 -10.21
N LEU A 179 0.38 -15.27 -11.06
CA LEU A 179 0.30 -15.03 -12.50
C LEU A 179 -0.97 -15.67 -13.11
N GLY A 180 -1.32 -16.88 -12.68
CA GLY A 180 -2.58 -17.53 -13.06
C GLY A 180 -3.81 -16.72 -12.66
N MET A 181 -3.82 -16.13 -11.47
CA MET A 181 -4.91 -15.23 -11.01
C MET A 181 -5.05 -14.01 -11.92
N THR A 182 -3.94 -13.35 -12.29
CA THR A 182 -3.94 -12.21 -13.21
C THR A 182 -4.54 -12.58 -14.57
N VAL A 183 -4.11 -13.70 -15.14
CA VAL A 183 -4.59 -14.17 -16.46
C VAL A 183 -6.08 -14.50 -16.40
N GLN A 184 -6.51 -15.21 -15.35
CA GLN A 184 -7.91 -15.58 -15.18
C GLN A 184 -8.81 -14.34 -15.02
N TYR A 185 -8.38 -13.35 -14.22
CA TYR A 185 -9.11 -12.10 -14.06
C TYR A 185 -9.27 -11.35 -15.40
N GLY A 186 -8.19 -11.25 -16.19
CA GLY A 186 -8.23 -10.65 -17.52
C GLY A 186 -9.18 -11.37 -18.49
N LEU A 187 -9.21 -12.70 -18.46
CA LEU A 187 -10.14 -13.50 -19.28
C LEU A 187 -11.61 -13.31 -18.88
N MET A 188 -11.89 -13.17 -17.57
CA MET A 188 -13.26 -12.98 -17.09
C MET A 188 -13.78 -11.58 -17.40
N THR A 189 -12.95 -10.54 -17.26
CA THR A 189 -13.37 -9.15 -17.48
C THR A 189 -13.46 -8.79 -18.96
N SER A 190 -12.58 -9.33 -19.81
CA SER A 190 -12.65 -9.10 -21.27
C SER A 190 -13.87 -9.73 -21.95
N ARG A 191 -14.46 -10.80 -21.37
CA ARG A 191 -15.68 -11.43 -21.90
C ARG A 191 -16.98 -10.66 -21.64
N HIS A 192 -16.96 -9.66 -20.76
CA HIS A 192 -18.14 -8.86 -20.42
C HIS A 192 -18.22 -7.53 -21.18
N SER A 193 -17.26 -7.27 -22.09
CA SER A 193 -17.17 -6.04 -22.88
C SER A 193 -17.60 -6.22 -24.35
N GLY A 194 -18.31 -7.30 -24.68
CA GLY A 194 -18.74 -7.67 -26.03
C GLY A 194 -20.25 -7.63 -26.22
#